data_AF-A0A7S0WFK6-F1
#
_entry.id   AF-A0A7S0WFK6-F1
#
_cell.length_a   1.000
_cell.length_b   1.000
_cell.length_c   1.000
_cell.angle_alpha   90.00
_cell.angle_beta   90.00
_cell.angle_gamma   90.00
#
_symmetry.space_group_name_H-M   'P 1'
#
loop_
_entity.id
_entity.type
_entity.pdbx_description
1 polymer ?
#
loop_
_entity_poly.entity_id
_entity_poly.type
_entity_poly.pdbx_seq_one_letter_code
_entity_poly.pdbx_strand_id
1 'polypeptide(L)'
;RACDRSGPDAAARCTDYYAQGAWGPRTPAGARVDIPNRNVIMANNMVYNDAGHPGSRWSHFAIDAPLPSALPPDRLPGPVRTDDGLVIAGNLFWDGGPGHGFGAFDGACAPTNPTCNEAQFRRDNAVNTIEPVLVNLSSGDVRPSGSGPGAAAFLAAARRVVVALPDFQWGEAW
;
A
#
# COMPACT_ATOMS: atom_id res chain seq x y z
N ARG A 1 -18.69 5.32 -12.62
CA ARG A 1 -19.28 6.69 -12.61
C ARG A 1 -19.05 7.24 -11.21
N ALA A 2 -18.37 8.38 -11.06
CA ALA A 2 -18.02 8.94 -9.75
C ALA A 2 -18.72 10.29 -9.51
N CYS A 3 -18.87 10.66 -8.24
CA CYS A 3 -19.36 11.96 -7.78
C CYS A 3 -18.16 12.92 -7.60
N ASP A 4 -17.42 13.18 -8.68
CA ASP A 4 -16.14 13.91 -8.68
C ASP A 4 -16.22 15.32 -9.30
N ARG A 5 -17.33 15.67 -9.94
CA ARG A 5 -17.51 16.99 -10.59
C ARG A 5 -18.08 18.04 -9.64
N SER A 6 -17.53 19.25 -9.73
CA SER A 6 -18.12 20.47 -9.19
C SER A 6 -19.08 21.13 -10.19
N GLY A 7 -20.01 21.95 -9.69
CA GLY A 7 -20.99 22.69 -10.50
C GLY A 7 -22.40 22.69 -9.90
N PRO A 8 -23.32 23.53 -10.42
CA PRO A 8 -24.66 23.70 -9.87
C PRO A 8 -25.48 22.40 -9.85
N ASP A 9 -25.27 21.51 -10.82
CA ASP A 9 -26.03 20.26 -10.95
C ASP A 9 -25.32 19.04 -10.31
N ALA A 10 -24.23 19.26 -9.57
CA ALA A 10 -23.40 18.18 -9.06
C ALA A 10 -24.19 17.26 -8.11
N ALA A 11 -25.01 17.82 -7.21
CA ALA A 11 -25.81 17.05 -6.27
C ALA A 11 -26.86 16.16 -6.94
N ALA A 12 -27.57 16.68 -7.96
CA ALA A 12 -28.56 15.91 -8.71
C ALA A 12 -27.90 14.71 -9.41
N ARG A 13 -26.75 14.94 -10.06
CA ARG A 13 -26.03 13.88 -10.77
C ARG A 13 -25.44 12.82 -9.83
N CYS A 14 -24.95 13.22 -8.66
CA CYS A 14 -24.47 12.26 -7.66
C CYS A 14 -25.62 11.38 -7.15
N THR A 15 -26.80 11.96 -6.96
CA THR A 15 -28.02 11.21 -6.61
C THR A 15 -28.41 10.24 -7.73
N ASP A 16 -28.37 10.67 -8.99
CA ASP A 16 -28.69 9.82 -10.14
C ASP A 16 -27.71 8.64 -10.26
N TYR A 17 -26.41 8.87 -10.10
CA TYR A 17 -25.41 7.80 -10.14
C TYR A 17 -25.58 6.84 -8.97
N TYR A 18 -25.88 7.34 -7.77
CA TYR A 18 -26.17 6.50 -6.62
C TYR A 18 -27.40 5.61 -6.86
N ALA A 19 -28.46 6.15 -7.49
CA ALA A 19 -29.65 5.39 -7.87
C ALA A 19 -29.33 4.30 -8.91
N GLN A 20 -28.34 4.53 -9.77
CA GLN A 20 -27.82 3.56 -10.74
C GLN A 20 -26.83 2.55 -10.14
N GLY A 21 -26.60 2.56 -8.82
CA GLY A 21 -25.73 1.60 -8.13
C GLY A 21 -24.26 2.05 -7.96
N ALA A 22 -23.94 3.32 -8.23
CA ALA A 22 -22.61 3.84 -7.90
C ALA A 22 -22.38 3.83 -6.38
N TRP A 23 -21.13 3.63 -5.98
CA TRP A 23 -20.71 3.65 -4.58
C TRP A 23 -20.37 5.04 -4.05
N GLY A 24 -20.24 6.04 -4.92
CA GLY A 24 -19.98 7.40 -4.49
C GLY A 24 -21.13 8.01 -3.67
N PRO A 25 -20.86 9.06 -2.88
CA PRO A 25 -21.88 9.71 -2.08
C PRO A 25 -22.98 10.34 -2.95
N ARG A 26 -24.15 10.61 -2.35
CA ARG A 26 -25.27 11.30 -3.03
C ARG A 26 -25.03 12.80 -3.24
N THR A 27 -24.01 13.36 -2.59
CA THR A 27 -23.63 14.77 -2.69
C THR A 27 -22.11 14.89 -2.87
N PRO A 28 -21.61 15.96 -3.52
CA PRO A 28 -20.18 16.17 -3.72
C PRO A 28 -19.35 16.25 -2.43
N ALA A 29 -19.97 16.61 -1.31
CA ALA A 29 -19.35 16.70 0.01
C ALA A 29 -19.76 15.53 0.95
N GLY A 30 -20.26 14.43 0.40
CA GLY A 30 -20.68 13.28 1.22
C GLY A 30 -19.49 12.45 1.72
N ALA A 31 -19.80 11.43 2.52
CA ALA A 31 -18.81 10.57 3.15
C ALA A 31 -17.88 9.91 2.12
N ARG A 32 -16.59 9.79 2.48
CA ARG A 32 -15.62 8.94 1.78
C ARG A 32 -16.13 7.50 1.81
N VAL A 33 -16.00 6.81 0.68
CA VAL A 33 -16.28 5.37 0.60
C VAL A 33 -14.95 4.64 0.51
N ASP A 34 -14.69 3.82 1.53
CA ASP A 34 -13.49 3.02 1.65
C ASP A 34 -13.72 1.67 0.99
N ILE A 35 -12.92 1.36 -0.02
CA ILE A 35 -13.05 0.12 -0.79
C ILE A 35 -12.10 -0.91 -0.17
N PRO A 36 -12.61 -2.05 0.33
CA PRO A 36 -11.75 -3.09 0.87
C PRO A 36 -10.85 -3.66 -0.23
N ASN A 37 -9.74 -4.24 0.17
CA ASN A 37 -8.90 -5.05 -0.70
C ASN A 37 -8.55 -6.36 -0.02
N ARG A 38 -8.33 -7.40 -0.84
CA ARG A 38 -7.95 -8.75 -0.41
C ARG A 38 -6.88 -9.26 -1.35
N ASN A 39 -6.00 -10.14 -0.84
CA ASN A 39 -4.99 -10.83 -1.65
C ASN A 39 -4.04 -9.87 -2.38
N VAL A 40 -3.74 -8.72 -1.75
CA VAL A 40 -2.78 -7.75 -2.28
C VAL A 40 -1.37 -8.25 -2.01
N ILE A 41 -0.56 -8.31 -3.08
CA ILE A 41 0.83 -8.75 -2.98
C ILE A 41 1.75 -7.61 -3.43
N MET A 42 2.65 -7.21 -2.54
CA MET A 42 3.75 -6.29 -2.83
C MET A 42 5.06 -7.07 -2.65
N ALA A 43 5.66 -7.50 -3.75
CA ALA A 43 6.86 -8.33 -3.70
C ALA A 43 8.02 -7.81 -4.55
N ASN A 44 9.24 -7.88 -3.99
CA ASN A 44 10.49 -7.57 -4.68
C ASN A 44 10.57 -6.15 -5.27
N ASN A 45 9.96 -5.17 -4.59
CA ASN A 45 10.01 -3.76 -4.98
C ASN A 45 11.13 -3.03 -4.22
N MET A 46 11.56 -1.91 -4.79
CA MET A 46 12.41 -0.92 -4.11
C MET A 46 11.62 0.37 -3.93
N VAL A 47 11.42 0.79 -2.69
CA VAL A 47 10.80 2.06 -2.31
C VAL A 47 11.87 2.91 -1.63
N TYR A 48 12.23 4.00 -2.28
CA TYR A 48 13.43 4.77 -1.96
C TYR A 48 13.11 6.26 -1.95
N ASN A 49 13.31 6.90 -0.81
CA ASN A 49 13.42 8.35 -0.71
C ASN A 49 14.90 8.73 -0.88
N ASP A 50 15.18 9.60 -1.84
CA ASP A 50 16.55 10.09 -2.00
C ASP A 50 16.95 11.04 -0.87
N ALA A 51 18.25 11.13 -0.58
CA ALA A 51 18.77 11.99 0.48
C ALA A 51 18.61 13.51 0.20
N GLY A 52 18.26 13.90 -1.03
CA GLY A 52 18.17 15.29 -1.48
C GLY A 52 16.77 15.90 -1.38
N HIS A 53 15.74 15.05 -1.24
CA HIS A 53 14.37 15.46 -1.10
C HIS A 53 13.88 15.10 0.30
N PRO A 54 13.27 16.05 1.04
CA PRO A 54 12.54 15.69 2.25
C PRO A 54 11.43 14.74 1.82
N GLY A 55 11.66 13.43 1.98
CA GLY A 55 10.80 12.36 1.53
C GLY A 55 9.40 12.42 2.14
N SER A 56 8.60 11.38 1.92
CA SER A 56 7.39 11.15 2.69
C SER A 56 7.75 11.22 4.18
N ARG A 57 7.40 12.33 4.84
CA ARG A 57 7.92 12.59 6.19
C ARG A 57 7.47 11.44 7.10
N TRP A 58 8.43 10.65 7.57
CA TRP A 58 8.33 9.64 8.63
C TRP A 58 7.77 8.25 8.26
N SER A 59 7.35 7.98 7.02
CA SER A 59 6.89 6.64 6.63
C SER A 59 6.77 6.43 5.11
N HIS A 60 6.87 5.16 4.67
CA HIS A 60 6.63 4.75 3.28
C HIS A 60 5.25 4.11 3.04
N PHE A 61 4.61 3.61 4.08
CA PHE A 61 3.30 2.96 3.97
C PHE A 61 2.49 3.09 5.26
N ALA A 62 1.17 2.96 5.12
CA ALA A 62 0.21 2.83 6.20
C ALA A 62 -0.76 1.70 5.85
N ILE A 63 -1.11 0.89 6.84
CA ILE A 63 -2.14 -0.14 6.74
C ILE A 63 -3.13 0.13 7.86
N ASP A 64 -4.28 0.65 7.48
CA ASP A 64 -5.34 1.08 8.41
C ASP A 64 -6.05 -0.14 9.02
N ALA A 65 -6.40 -0.05 10.32
CA ALA A 65 -7.35 -0.98 10.94
C ALA A 65 -8.64 -1.10 10.13
N PRO A 66 -9.41 -2.19 10.32
CA PRO A 66 -10.71 -2.35 9.71
C PRO A 66 -11.62 -1.14 9.98
N LEU A 67 -12.12 -0.51 8.91
CA LEU A 67 -12.98 0.67 8.98
C LEU A 67 -14.47 0.28 8.84
N PRO A 68 -15.40 1.06 9.39
CA PRO A 68 -16.81 0.88 9.10
C PRO A 68 -17.11 1.21 7.63
N SER A 69 -18.04 0.48 7.00
CA SER A 69 -18.52 0.81 5.66
C SER A 69 -19.40 2.08 5.69
N ALA A 70 -19.18 2.99 4.75
CA ALA A 70 -20.01 4.19 4.56
C ALA A 70 -21.32 3.90 3.80
N LEU A 71 -21.52 2.68 3.31
CA LEU A 71 -22.70 2.26 2.56
C LEU A 71 -23.45 1.13 3.29
N PRO A 72 -24.75 0.96 2.98
CA PRO A 72 -25.53 -0.18 3.46
C PRO A 72 -24.90 -1.54 3.10
N PRO A 73 -25.09 -2.60 3.93
CA PRO A 73 -24.48 -3.92 3.71
C PRO A 73 -24.82 -4.60 2.38
N ASP A 74 -25.98 -4.28 1.77
CA ASP A 74 -26.40 -4.77 0.46
C ASP A 74 -25.62 -4.14 -0.71
N ARG A 75 -24.85 -3.07 -0.45
CA ARG A 75 -24.00 -2.38 -1.44
C ARG A 75 -22.52 -2.52 -1.16
N LEU A 76 -22.13 -2.45 0.11
CA LEU A 76 -20.76 -2.67 0.55
C LEU A 76 -20.76 -3.25 1.97
N PRO A 77 -20.56 -4.57 2.11
CA PRO A 77 -20.41 -5.21 3.40
C PRO A 77 -19.27 -4.58 4.20
N GLY A 78 -19.47 -4.42 5.51
CA GLY A 78 -18.43 -4.01 6.45
C GLY A 78 -18.06 -5.14 7.41
N PRO A 79 -16.94 -5.01 8.15
CA PRO A 79 -15.97 -3.92 8.07
C PRO A 79 -15.11 -4.01 6.80
N VAL A 80 -14.64 -2.87 6.29
CA VAL A 80 -13.74 -2.84 5.13
C VAL A 80 -12.31 -3.05 5.62
N ARG A 81 -11.60 -3.98 5.00
CA ARG A 81 -10.26 -4.44 5.43
C ARG A 81 -9.25 -4.27 4.31
N THR A 82 -7.98 -4.19 4.71
CA THR A 82 -6.83 -4.09 3.82
C THR A 82 -5.75 -5.13 4.12
N ASP A 83 -5.88 -5.88 5.22
CA ASP A 83 -4.92 -6.86 5.70
C ASP A 83 -5.34 -8.32 5.47
N ASP A 84 -6.41 -8.55 4.70
CA ASP A 84 -6.90 -9.87 4.35
C ASP A 84 -6.11 -10.44 3.16
N GLY A 85 -5.29 -11.46 3.40
CA GLY A 85 -4.40 -12.03 2.39
C GLY A 85 -3.30 -11.08 1.91
N LEU A 86 -3.05 -9.97 2.63
CA LEU A 86 -1.95 -9.05 2.32
C LEU A 86 -0.61 -9.75 2.54
N VAL A 87 0.26 -9.69 1.53
CA VAL A 87 1.65 -10.17 1.60
C VAL A 87 2.60 -9.07 1.15
N ILE A 88 3.53 -8.70 2.02
CA ILE A 88 4.60 -7.75 1.71
C ILE A 88 5.94 -8.43 2.00
N ALA A 89 6.67 -8.82 0.95
CA ALA A 89 7.88 -9.63 1.09
C ALA A 89 8.94 -9.35 0.01
N GLY A 90 10.22 -9.48 0.38
CA GLY A 90 11.37 -9.28 -0.51
C GLY A 90 11.58 -7.82 -0.94
N ASN A 91 10.86 -6.86 -0.34
CA ASN A 91 11.00 -5.46 -0.71
C ASN A 91 12.16 -4.81 0.06
N LEU A 92 12.69 -3.74 -0.52
CA LEU A 92 13.61 -2.82 0.14
C LEU A 92 12.93 -1.48 0.31
N PHE A 93 12.87 -1.01 1.55
CA PHE A 93 12.39 0.31 1.94
C PHE A 93 13.56 1.13 2.50
N TRP A 94 13.81 2.30 1.92
CA TRP A 94 14.81 3.24 2.42
C TRP A 94 14.22 4.64 2.54
N ASP A 95 14.14 5.11 3.78
CA ASP A 95 13.62 6.42 4.17
C ASP A 95 14.69 7.28 4.88
N GLY A 96 15.98 6.98 4.71
CA GLY A 96 17.06 7.75 5.33
C GLY A 96 17.74 7.10 6.55
N GLY A 97 17.46 5.83 6.82
CA GLY A 97 18.25 5.00 7.74
C GLY A 97 17.55 4.57 9.04
N PRO A 98 18.25 3.84 9.94
CA PRO A 98 17.62 3.03 10.99
C PRO A 98 16.76 3.77 12.02
N GLY A 99 16.96 5.08 12.18
CA GLY A 99 16.18 5.93 13.08
C GLY A 99 14.84 6.38 12.50
N HIS A 100 14.59 6.13 11.22
CA HIS A 100 13.36 6.52 10.55
C HIS A 100 12.29 5.44 10.73
N GLY A 101 11.06 5.91 10.99
CA GLY A 101 9.87 5.08 10.94
C GLY A 101 9.73 4.44 9.56
N PHE A 102 9.15 3.26 9.51
CA PHE A 102 8.97 2.53 8.26
C PHE A 102 7.52 2.58 7.78
N GLY A 103 6.57 2.79 8.69
CA GLY A 103 5.15 2.80 8.42
C GLY A 103 4.33 2.62 9.70
N ALA A 104 3.01 2.66 9.55
CA ALA A 104 2.06 2.38 10.61
C ALA A 104 1.17 1.19 10.24
N PHE A 105 1.03 0.24 11.17
CA PHE A 105 0.06 -0.86 11.10
C PHE A 105 -1.10 -0.53 12.04
N ASP A 106 -1.80 0.59 11.81
CA ASP A 106 -2.72 1.28 12.73
C ASP A 106 -3.91 0.40 13.21
N GLY A 107 -3.63 -0.66 13.97
CA GLY A 107 -4.55 -1.74 14.35
C GLY A 107 -4.76 -2.83 13.30
N ALA A 108 -4.11 -2.75 12.14
CA ALA A 108 -4.09 -3.80 11.10
C ALA A 108 -2.95 -4.79 11.30
N CYS A 109 -2.95 -5.91 10.55
CA CYS A 109 -1.87 -6.88 10.54
C CYS A 109 -1.55 -7.39 11.96
N ALA A 110 -2.61 -7.81 12.66
CA ALA A 110 -2.52 -8.31 14.03
C ALA A 110 -1.46 -9.41 14.17
N PRO A 111 -0.83 -9.59 15.35
CA PRO A 111 0.23 -10.60 15.53
C PRO A 111 -0.15 -12.03 15.13
N THR A 112 -1.44 -12.35 15.15
CA THR A 112 -2.00 -13.65 14.75
C THR A 112 -2.46 -13.73 13.29
N ASN A 113 -2.42 -12.62 12.55
CA ASN A 113 -2.76 -12.62 11.12
C ASN A 113 -1.68 -13.43 10.38
N PRO A 114 -2.09 -14.47 9.61
CA PRO A 114 -1.17 -15.46 9.05
C PRO A 114 -0.32 -14.92 7.89
N THR A 115 -0.78 -13.89 7.17
CA THR A 115 -0.11 -13.36 5.97
C THR A 115 0.48 -11.98 6.18
N CYS A 116 -0.09 -11.18 7.09
CA CYS A 116 0.42 -9.86 7.44
C CYS A 116 0.55 -9.70 8.95
N ASN A 117 1.78 -9.65 9.45
CA ASN A 117 2.09 -9.11 10.78
C ASN A 117 3.48 -8.46 10.79
N GLU A 118 3.73 -7.59 11.77
CA GLU A 118 4.97 -6.81 11.82
C GLU A 118 6.23 -7.69 11.89
N ALA A 119 6.18 -8.83 12.59
CA ALA A 119 7.32 -9.74 12.69
C ALA A 119 7.66 -10.38 11.33
N GLN A 120 6.65 -10.83 10.58
CA GLN A 120 6.83 -11.30 9.21
C GLN A 120 7.36 -10.19 8.30
N PHE A 121 6.75 -9.00 8.36
CA PHE A 121 7.16 -7.85 7.55
C PHE A 121 8.64 -7.50 7.74
N ARG A 122 9.11 -7.40 8.99
CA ARG A 122 10.52 -7.07 9.28
C ARG A 122 11.49 -8.18 8.90
N ARG A 123 11.07 -9.43 9.00
CA ARG A 123 11.88 -10.59 8.61
C ARG A 123 12.02 -10.68 7.10
N ASP A 124 10.94 -10.40 6.37
CA ASP A 124 10.84 -10.69 4.95
C ASP A 124 11.19 -9.47 4.07
N ASN A 125 11.43 -8.29 4.65
CA ASN A 125 11.81 -7.07 3.93
C ASN A 125 13.07 -6.42 4.53
N ALA A 126 13.83 -5.72 3.68
CA ALA A 126 14.93 -4.86 4.14
C ALA A 126 14.39 -3.45 4.37
N VAL A 127 14.42 -2.96 5.61
CA VAL A 127 13.74 -1.71 5.99
C VAL A 127 14.72 -0.81 6.72
N ASN A 128 15.10 0.30 6.09
CA ASN A 128 16.00 1.30 6.67
C ASN A 128 17.36 0.74 7.14
N THR A 129 17.76 -0.44 6.65
CA THR A 129 19.00 -1.13 7.03
C THR A 129 20.13 -0.94 6.02
N ILE A 130 19.80 -0.64 4.77
CA ILE A 130 20.78 -0.51 3.67
C ILE A 130 20.27 0.50 2.65
N GLU A 131 21.11 1.48 2.31
CA GLU A 131 20.82 2.42 1.24
C GLU A 131 21.05 1.74 -0.12
N PRO A 132 20.10 1.84 -1.07
CA PRO A 132 20.29 1.32 -2.42
C PRO A 132 21.47 1.97 -3.13
N VAL A 133 22.30 1.14 -3.77
CA VAL A 133 23.34 1.62 -4.69
C VAL A 133 22.79 1.53 -6.10
N LEU A 134 22.55 2.69 -6.73
CA LEU A 134 21.92 2.79 -8.04
C LEU A 134 22.95 3.16 -9.11
N VAL A 135 22.67 2.79 -10.37
CA VAL A 135 23.58 3.08 -11.48
C VAL A 135 23.78 4.59 -11.67
N ASN A 136 22.69 5.36 -11.80
CA ASN A 136 22.76 6.81 -11.90
C ASN A 136 21.41 7.48 -11.59
N LEU A 137 21.20 7.79 -10.31
CA LEU A 137 19.97 8.43 -9.84
C LEU A 137 19.69 9.78 -10.50
N SER A 138 20.72 10.63 -10.73
CA SER A 138 20.52 11.97 -11.30
C SER A 138 20.06 11.95 -12.76
N SER A 139 20.33 10.85 -13.47
CA SER A 139 19.80 10.59 -14.81
C SER A 139 18.50 9.77 -14.84
N GLY A 140 18.01 9.32 -13.68
CA GLY A 140 16.86 8.43 -13.56
C GLY A 140 17.15 6.93 -13.78
N ASP A 141 18.41 6.53 -13.92
CA ASP A 141 18.79 5.11 -13.99
C ASP A 141 18.82 4.50 -12.58
N VAL A 142 17.64 4.05 -12.14
CA VAL A 142 17.38 3.47 -10.82
C VAL A 142 17.62 1.96 -10.77
N ARG A 143 18.34 1.39 -11.74
CA ARG A 143 18.72 -0.02 -11.68
C ARG A 143 19.70 -0.26 -10.53
N PRO A 144 19.61 -1.41 -9.85
CA PRO A 144 20.63 -1.84 -8.90
C PRO A 144 22.03 -1.85 -9.51
N SER A 145 22.99 -1.18 -8.87
CA SER A 145 24.40 -1.25 -9.23
C SER A 145 25.06 -2.42 -8.52
N GLY A 146 25.77 -3.26 -9.27
CA GLY A 146 26.68 -4.28 -8.72
C GLY A 146 28.07 -3.74 -8.36
N SER A 147 28.27 -2.43 -8.46
CA SER A 147 29.57 -1.77 -8.27
C SER A 147 29.46 -0.57 -7.33
N GLY A 148 30.57 -0.24 -6.67
CA GLY A 148 30.65 0.86 -5.72
C GLY A 148 30.52 0.41 -4.25
N PRO A 149 30.75 1.34 -3.31
CA PRO A 149 30.64 1.05 -1.88
C PRO A 149 29.22 0.58 -1.53
N GLY A 150 29.11 -0.52 -0.78
CA GLY A 150 27.81 -1.05 -0.32
C GLY A 150 27.04 -1.89 -1.34
N ALA A 151 27.45 -1.96 -2.61
CA ALA A 151 26.72 -2.68 -3.66
C ALA A 151 26.51 -4.17 -3.34
N ALA A 152 27.54 -4.84 -2.80
CA ALA A 152 27.43 -6.24 -2.38
C ALA A 152 26.42 -6.43 -1.23
N ALA A 153 26.41 -5.50 -0.26
CA ALA A 153 25.47 -5.54 0.86
C ALA A 153 24.04 -5.25 0.40
N PHE A 154 23.86 -4.29 -0.51
CA PHE A 154 22.57 -3.99 -1.14
C PHE A 154 22.05 -5.19 -1.94
N LEU A 155 22.86 -5.81 -2.79
CA LEU A 155 22.45 -7.02 -3.52
C LEU A 155 22.15 -8.20 -2.60
N ALA A 156 22.86 -8.34 -1.48
CA ALA A 156 22.59 -9.38 -0.49
C ALA A 156 21.29 -9.13 0.31
N ALA A 157 20.94 -7.86 0.52
CA ALA A 157 19.73 -7.43 1.22
C ALA A 157 18.49 -7.39 0.31
N ALA A 158 18.67 -7.11 -0.98
CA ALA A 158 17.67 -7.23 -2.04
C ALA A 158 17.39 -8.71 -2.35
N ARG A 159 17.06 -9.50 -1.32
CA ARG A 159 16.73 -10.91 -1.43
C ARG A 159 15.45 -11.03 -2.25
N ARG A 160 15.58 -11.60 -3.44
CA ARG A 160 14.42 -12.01 -4.21
C ARG A 160 13.69 -13.12 -3.45
N VAL A 161 12.46 -12.83 -3.04
CA VAL A 161 11.57 -13.82 -2.44
C VAL A 161 10.60 -14.31 -3.50
N VAL A 162 10.34 -15.62 -3.50
CA VAL A 162 9.26 -16.21 -4.28
C VAL A 162 8.00 -16.17 -3.42
N VAL A 163 7.02 -15.39 -3.84
CA VAL A 163 5.71 -15.33 -3.20
C VAL A 163 4.76 -16.18 -4.02
N ALA A 164 4.06 -17.11 -3.37
CA ALA A 164 3.00 -17.87 -4.00
C ALA A 164 1.83 -16.93 -4.31
N LEU A 165 1.38 -16.92 -5.56
CA LEU A 165 0.17 -16.19 -5.92
C LEU A 165 -1.03 -17.01 -5.43
N PRO A 166 -1.99 -16.38 -4.72
CA PRO A 166 -3.25 -17.04 -4.44
C PRO A 166 -4.00 -17.29 -5.75
N ASP A 167 -4.87 -18.29 -5.74
CA ASP A 167 -5.78 -18.53 -6.85
C ASP A 167 -6.91 -17.50 -6.78
N PHE A 168 -6.87 -16.50 -7.67
CA PHE A 168 -7.82 -15.40 -7.67
C PHE A 168 -9.17 -15.88 -8.21
N GLN A 169 -10.11 -16.16 -7.30
CA GLN A 169 -11.45 -16.59 -7.66
C GLN A 169 -12.40 -15.39 -7.80
N TRP A 170 -13.33 -15.45 -8.75
CA TRP A 170 -14.28 -14.36 -9.04
C TRP A 170 -15.19 -13.96 -7.85
N GLY A 171 -15.30 -14.82 -6.83
CA GLY A 171 -16.09 -14.57 -5.61
C GLY A 171 -15.33 -13.87 -4.48
N GLU A 172 -14.02 -13.65 -4.62
CA GLU A 172 -13.18 -13.14 -3.53
C GLU A 172 -13.05 -11.61 -3.48
N ALA A 173 -13.70 -10.91 -4.40
CA ALA A 173 -13.66 -9.44 -4.48
C ALA A 173 -14.40 -8.72 -3.33
N TRP A 174 -15.07 -9.47 -2.44
CA TRP A 174 -15.90 -8.94 -1.37
C TRP A 174 -15.68 -9.71 -0.06
#